data_AF-A0A381ZZH1-F1
#
_entry.id   AF-A0A381ZZH1-F1
#
_cell.length_a   1.000
_cell.length_b   1.000
_cell.length_c   1.000
_cell.angle_alpha   90.00
_cell.angle_beta   90.00
_cell.angle_gamma   90.00
#
_symmetry.space_group_name_H-M   'P 1'
#
loop_
_entity.id
_entity.type
_entity.pdbx_description
1 polymer ?
#
loop_
_entity_poly.entity_id
_entity_poly.type
_entity_poly.pdbx_seq_one_letter_code
_entity_poly.pdbx_strand_id
1 'polypeptide(L)'
;MNQKTISGTTYKIGDIESGSEIFGLEFLKFTNPETNLKNLDQAIHNVLFGMELTSVVGNGCSEIEAILSQLKKWVFPGLASNLEDSQKALLEVKISLKLRELDQVAETFNHKGQKLLDGSLSASVKTETHSYLVVGANGSPENRINLNTSLNIPPITSKTLGLGALSPRSPQKEFKGLMVLENALAIINRLKQRSAALEAHLQEIQRNLATAIENHHAANSAPGSYGQAREFLRAASNLIKKTNKNNKKASSLLLPHNEMCDKNIREGK
;
A
#
# COMPACT_ATOMS: atom_id res chain seq x y z
N MET A 1 43.86 26.20 12.89
CA MET A 1 44.65 25.00 13.24
C MET A 1 44.71 24.89 14.77
N ASN A 2 44.67 23.66 15.30
CA ASN A 2 44.65 23.24 16.71
C ASN A 2 43.27 22.98 17.35
N GLN A 3 42.77 21.76 17.08
CA GLN A 3 41.84 21.07 17.97
C GLN A 3 42.59 20.60 19.22
N LYS A 4 41.97 20.82 20.38
CA LYS A 4 42.47 20.47 21.71
C LYS A 4 41.96 19.07 22.05
N THR A 5 42.87 18.11 22.15
CA THR A 5 42.62 16.72 22.54
C THR A 5 42.07 16.66 23.97
N ILE A 6 40.93 15.98 24.18
CA ILE A 6 40.41 15.67 25.52
C ILE A 6 40.60 14.17 25.78
N SER A 7 41.14 13.91 26.97
CA SER A 7 41.64 12.64 27.49
C SER A 7 40.57 11.53 27.59
N GLY A 8 40.90 10.34 27.10
CA GLY A 8 40.07 9.14 27.20
C GLY A 8 40.09 8.55 28.61
N THR A 9 38.92 8.41 29.22
CA THR A 9 38.76 7.72 30.51
C THR A 9 38.99 6.24 30.32
N THR A 10 39.95 5.70 31.07
CA THR A 10 40.36 4.30 31.05
C THR A 10 39.35 3.44 31.81
N TYR A 11 38.59 2.58 31.11
CA TYR A 11 37.80 1.54 31.77
C TYR A 11 38.71 0.36 32.12
N LYS A 12 38.97 0.19 33.41
CA LYS A 12 39.67 -0.96 33.97
C LYS A 12 38.73 -2.18 33.93
N ILE A 13 39.13 -3.23 33.22
CA ILE A 13 38.47 -4.53 33.25
C ILE A 13 38.86 -5.20 34.56
N GLY A 14 37.96 -5.10 35.55
CA GLY A 14 37.96 -5.91 36.76
C GLY A 14 37.05 -7.12 36.57
N ASP A 15 37.40 -8.20 37.23
CA ASP A 15 36.92 -9.58 37.11
C ASP A 15 35.39 -9.75 36.90
N ILE A 16 35.01 -10.41 35.80
CA ILE A 16 33.64 -10.88 35.58
C ILE A 16 33.48 -12.20 36.32
N GLU A 17 32.84 -12.12 37.49
CA GLU A 17 32.35 -13.26 38.25
C GLU A 17 31.27 -14.00 37.41
N SER A 18 31.41 -15.32 37.30
CA SER A 18 30.49 -16.16 36.56
C SER A 18 29.26 -16.46 37.41
N GLY A 19 28.24 -15.61 37.33
CA GLY A 19 26.95 -15.86 37.97
C GLY A 19 26.05 -14.63 37.94
N SER A 20 24.81 -14.82 37.49
CA SER A 20 23.66 -13.91 37.64
C SER A 20 23.76 -12.49 37.09
N GLU A 21 23.54 -12.30 35.78
CA GLU A 21 22.83 -11.11 35.27
C GLU A 21 22.00 -11.49 34.02
N ILE A 22 20.90 -12.21 34.25
CA ILE A 22 19.72 -12.20 33.37
C ILE A 22 18.88 -10.98 33.74
N PHE A 23 19.44 -9.78 33.60
CA PHE A 23 18.73 -8.52 33.78
C PHE A 23 19.28 -7.52 32.75
N GLY A 24 18.63 -7.44 31.59
CA GLY A 24 19.04 -6.47 30.57
C GLY A 24 18.40 -6.60 29.20
N LEU A 25 17.53 -7.59 28.94
CA LEU A 25 16.91 -7.76 27.62
C LEU A 25 15.38 -7.71 27.61
N GLU A 26 14.75 -7.38 28.74
CA GLU A 26 13.30 -7.21 28.80
C GLU A 26 12.80 -5.92 28.12
N PHE A 27 13.71 -4.99 27.80
CA PHE A 27 13.37 -3.74 27.11
C PHE A 27 13.08 -3.90 25.60
N LEU A 28 13.37 -5.08 25.02
CA LEU A 28 13.18 -5.37 23.58
C LEU A 28 12.07 -6.39 23.32
N LYS A 29 11.07 -6.51 24.19
CA LYS A 29 9.78 -7.05 23.76
C LYS A 29 9.09 -5.98 22.92
N PHE A 30 9.50 -5.85 21.66
CA PHE A 30 8.64 -5.25 20.63
C PHE A 30 7.32 -6.01 20.70
N THR A 31 6.26 -5.36 21.16
CA THR A 31 4.94 -5.96 21.21
C THR A 31 4.51 -6.25 19.78
N ASN A 32 4.71 -7.51 19.39
CA ASN A 32 4.17 -8.19 18.22
C ASN A 32 4.53 -7.61 16.82
N PRO A 33 5.83 -7.49 16.48
CA PRO A 33 6.25 -7.03 15.16
C PRO A 33 5.81 -7.98 14.03
N GLU A 34 5.62 -9.27 14.31
CA GLU A 34 5.10 -10.24 13.33
C GLU A 34 3.64 -9.97 12.94
N THR A 35 2.79 -9.53 13.88
CA THR A 35 1.42 -9.16 13.51
C THR A 35 1.36 -7.88 12.70
N ASN A 36 2.25 -6.93 12.98
CA ASN A 36 2.30 -5.68 12.21
C ASN A 36 2.75 -5.94 10.76
N LEU A 37 3.76 -6.79 10.55
CA LEU A 37 4.17 -7.21 9.21
C LEU A 37 3.01 -7.85 8.43
N LYS A 38 2.31 -8.83 9.02
CA LYS A 38 1.14 -9.46 8.39
C LYS A 38 0.03 -8.47 8.05
N ASN A 39 -0.22 -7.50 8.94
CA ASN A 39 -1.22 -6.48 8.68
C ASN A 39 -0.80 -5.51 7.58
N LEU A 40 0.48 -5.16 7.48
CA LEU A 40 1.03 -4.34 6.39
C LEU A 40 1.00 -5.10 5.04
N ASP A 41 1.30 -6.39 5.03
CA ASP A 41 1.13 -7.24 3.84
C ASP A 41 -0.34 -7.26 3.38
N GLN A 42 -1.27 -7.43 4.33
CA GLN A 42 -2.70 -7.34 4.04
C GLN A 42 -3.11 -5.96 3.53
N ALA A 43 -2.53 -4.89 4.07
CA ALA A 43 -2.75 -3.53 3.59
C ALA A 43 -2.29 -3.38 2.13
N ILE A 44 -1.17 -3.97 1.72
CA ILE A 44 -0.76 -4.01 0.30
C ILE A 44 -1.82 -4.70 -0.55
N HIS A 45 -2.33 -5.87 -0.14
CA HIS A 45 -3.40 -6.56 -0.87
C HIS A 45 -4.66 -5.72 -0.99
N ASN A 46 -5.04 -5.01 0.08
CA ASN A 46 -6.17 -4.09 0.05
C ASN A 46 -5.92 -2.92 -0.90
N VAL A 47 -4.73 -2.31 -0.87
CA VAL A 47 -4.35 -1.23 -1.80
C VAL A 47 -4.44 -1.70 -3.25
N LEU A 48 -3.93 -2.90 -3.57
CA LEU A 48 -4.03 -3.51 -4.90
C LEU A 48 -5.49 -3.74 -5.32
N PHE A 49 -6.35 -4.21 -4.41
CA PHE A 49 -7.79 -4.33 -4.65
C PHE A 49 -8.42 -2.95 -4.92
N GLY A 50 -8.02 -1.92 -4.16
CA GLY A 50 -8.45 -0.54 -4.40
C GLY A 50 -8.07 -0.05 -5.80
N MET A 51 -6.84 -0.34 -6.26
CA MET A 51 -6.37 0.01 -7.61
C MET A 51 -7.14 -0.73 -8.70
N GLU A 52 -7.45 -2.02 -8.50
CA GLU A 52 -8.30 -2.80 -9.39
C GLU A 52 -9.71 -2.18 -9.49
N LEU A 53 -10.31 -1.84 -8.35
CA LEU A 53 -11.60 -1.17 -8.29
C LEU A 53 -11.59 0.17 -9.05
N THR A 54 -10.58 1.03 -8.83
CA THR A 54 -10.48 2.32 -9.54
C THR A 54 -10.31 2.14 -11.04
N SER A 55 -9.60 1.11 -11.48
CA SER A 55 -9.46 0.77 -12.90
C SER A 55 -10.80 0.36 -13.52
N VAL A 56 -11.58 -0.49 -12.84
CA VAL A 56 -12.93 -0.87 -13.29
C VAL A 56 -13.86 0.35 -13.36
N VAL A 57 -13.82 1.24 -12.36
CA VAL A 57 -14.59 2.50 -12.40
C VAL A 57 -14.16 3.37 -13.60
N GLY A 58 -12.86 3.51 -13.84
CA GLY A 58 -12.33 4.30 -14.97
C GLY A 58 -12.73 3.75 -16.34
N ASN A 59 -12.71 2.43 -16.50
CA ASN A 59 -13.19 1.74 -17.70
C ASN A 59 -14.69 1.97 -17.89
N GLY A 60 -15.48 1.82 -16.83
CA GLY A 60 -16.92 2.06 -16.92
C GLY A 60 -17.30 3.49 -17.20
N CYS A 61 -16.58 4.45 -16.65
CA CYS A 61 -16.74 5.85 -17.05
C CYS A 61 -16.42 6.06 -18.54
N SER A 62 -15.47 5.33 -19.12
CA SER A 62 -15.13 5.43 -20.55
C SER A 62 -16.23 4.87 -21.45
N GLU A 63 -16.86 3.77 -21.06
CA GLU A 63 -18.01 3.22 -21.78
C GLU A 63 -19.23 4.15 -21.71
N ILE A 64 -19.54 4.67 -20.52
CA ILE A 64 -20.64 5.64 -20.35
C ILE A 64 -20.36 6.94 -21.13
N GLU A 65 -19.12 7.45 -21.13
CA GLU A 65 -18.75 8.63 -21.91
C GLU A 65 -18.95 8.41 -23.42
N ALA A 66 -18.60 7.22 -23.93
CA ALA A 66 -18.81 6.87 -25.34
C ALA A 66 -20.31 6.87 -25.68
N ILE A 67 -21.15 6.33 -24.79
CA ILE A 67 -22.61 6.35 -24.95
C ILE A 67 -23.16 7.78 -24.95
N LEU A 68 -22.78 8.61 -23.98
CA LEU A 68 -23.19 10.01 -23.88
C LEU A 68 -22.74 10.83 -25.09
N SER A 69 -21.53 10.58 -25.60
CA SER A 69 -21.01 11.24 -26.80
C SER A 69 -21.79 10.86 -28.05
N GLN A 70 -22.24 9.60 -28.16
CA GLN A 70 -23.13 9.18 -29.26
C GLN A 70 -24.50 9.85 -29.14
N LEU A 71 -25.09 9.91 -27.94
CA LEU A 71 -26.34 10.64 -27.69
C LEU A 71 -26.21 12.12 -28.08
N LYS A 72 -25.11 12.78 -27.72
CA LYS A 72 -24.80 14.16 -28.10
C LYS A 72 -24.75 14.34 -29.61
N LYS A 73 -24.07 13.44 -30.34
CA LYS A 73 -24.02 13.44 -31.81
C LYS A 73 -25.39 13.27 -32.47
N TRP A 74 -26.35 12.64 -31.80
CA TRP A 74 -27.70 12.42 -32.31
C TRP A 74 -28.66 13.56 -31.98
N VAL A 75 -28.52 14.18 -30.80
CA VAL A 75 -29.32 15.36 -30.43
C VAL A 75 -28.86 16.60 -31.21
N PHE A 76 -27.58 16.70 -31.56
CA PHE A 76 -27.02 17.87 -32.25
C PHE A 76 -27.61 18.16 -33.65
N PRO A 77 -27.77 17.18 -34.56
CA PRO A 77 -28.44 17.38 -35.86
C PRO A 77 -29.91 17.77 -35.76
N GLY A 78 -30.58 17.52 -34.63
CA GLY A 78 -31.97 17.94 -34.40
C GLY A 78 -32.18 19.45 -34.58
N LEU A 79 -31.15 20.24 -34.25
CA LEU A 79 -31.16 21.70 -34.37
C LEU A 79 -31.20 22.17 -35.84
N ALA A 80 -30.94 21.28 -36.80
CA ALA A 80 -31.10 21.58 -38.21
C ALA A 80 -32.60 21.54 -38.57
N SER A 81 -33.12 22.67 -39.06
CA SER A 81 -34.54 22.88 -39.36
C SER A 81 -35.12 22.02 -40.50
N ASN A 82 -34.33 21.10 -41.07
CA ASN A 82 -34.63 20.36 -42.30
C ASN A 82 -34.87 18.85 -42.10
N LEU A 83 -34.93 18.34 -40.86
CA LEU A 83 -35.25 16.93 -40.63
C LEU A 83 -36.74 16.65 -40.85
N GLU A 84 -37.02 15.62 -41.65
CA GLU A 84 -38.36 15.07 -41.83
C GLU A 84 -38.86 14.37 -40.55
N ASP A 85 -40.18 14.29 -40.38
CA ASP A 85 -40.77 13.66 -39.19
C ASP A 85 -40.43 12.17 -39.07
N SER A 86 -40.27 11.48 -40.21
CA SER A 86 -39.77 10.10 -40.28
C SER A 86 -38.35 9.95 -39.69
N GLN A 87 -37.47 10.91 -39.99
CA GLN A 87 -36.09 10.96 -39.50
C GLN A 87 -36.05 11.28 -38.01
N LYS A 88 -36.90 12.19 -37.53
CA LYS A 88 -37.05 12.51 -36.10
C LYS A 88 -37.55 11.31 -35.30
N ALA A 89 -38.54 10.59 -35.83
CA ALA A 89 -39.05 9.37 -35.19
C ALA A 89 -37.97 8.28 -35.09
N LEU A 90 -37.18 8.07 -36.16
CA LEU A 90 -36.05 7.13 -36.13
C LEU A 90 -34.99 7.54 -35.09
N LEU A 91 -34.69 8.83 -34.99
CA LEU A 91 -33.72 9.37 -34.03
C LEU A 91 -34.20 9.19 -32.58
N GLU A 92 -35.48 9.40 -32.31
CA GLU A 92 -36.09 9.19 -31.01
C GLU A 92 -35.99 7.72 -30.56
N VAL A 93 -36.21 6.77 -31.48
CA VAL A 93 -36.00 5.34 -31.21
C VAL A 93 -34.53 5.04 -30.89
N LYS A 94 -33.58 5.59 -31.68
CA LYS A 94 -32.14 5.44 -31.43
C LYS A 94 -31.74 5.98 -30.05
N ILE A 95 -32.20 7.18 -29.69
CA ILE A 95 -31.96 7.78 -28.38
C ILE A 95 -32.51 6.88 -27.27
N SER A 96 -33.75 6.41 -27.40
CA SER A 96 -34.40 5.55 -26.40
C SER A 96 -33.65 4.23 -26.17
N LEU A 97 -33.21 3.58 -27.25
CA LEU A 97 -32.41 2.35 -27.16
C LEU A 97 -31.06 2.62 -26.49
N LYS A 98 -30.42 3.74 -26.81
CA LYS A 98 -29.10 4.10 -26.28
C LYS A 98 -29.14 4.53 -24.81
N LEU A 99 -30.24 5.11 -24.35
CA LEU A 99 -30.48 5.34 -22.92
C LEU A 99 -30.67 4.03 -22.15
N ARG A 100 -31.34 3.03 -22.75
CA ARG A 100 -31.44 1.70 -22.16
C ARG A 100 -30.07 1.01 -22.10
N GLU A 101 -29.26 1.15 -23.14
CA GLU A 101 -27.87 0.66 -23.15
C GLU A 101 -27.05 1.32 -22.03
N LEU A 102 -27.18 2.63 -21.81
CA LEU A 102 -26.54 3.34 -20.69
C LEU A 102 -26.92 2.71 -19.34
N ASP A 103 -28.21 2.48 -19.11
CA ASP A 103 -28.71 1.90 -17.85
C ASP A 103 -28.22 0.46 -17.65
N GLN A 104 -28.21 -0.34 -18.71
CA GLN A 104 -27.67 -1.71 -18.69
C GLN A 104 -26.18 -1.73 -18.39
N VAL A 105 -25.40 -0.91 -19.09
CA VAL A 105 -23.96 -0.79 -18.89
C VAL A 105 -23.67 -0.37 -17.45
N ALA A 106 -24.37 0.63 -16.91
CA ALA A 106 -24.23 1.05 -15.53
C ALA A 106 -24.54 -0.06 -14.51
N GLU A 107 -25.53 -0.90 -14.79
CA GLU A 107 -25.88 -2.04 -13.94
C GLU A 107 -24.86 -3.18 -13.99
N THR A 108 -24.23 -3.41 -15.15
CA THR A 108 -23.23 -4.47 -15.32
C THR A 108 -21.88 -4.15 -14.67
N PHE A 109 -21.57 -2.87 -14.43
CA PHE A 109 -20.33 -2.47 -13.76
C PHE A 109 -20.30 -2.91 -12.30
N ASN A 110 -19.60 -4.02 -12.08
CA ASN A 110 -19.40 -4.61 -10.77
C ASN A 110 -17.94 -4.99 -10.56
N HIS A 111 -17.51 -4.96 -9.31
CA HIS A 111 -16.23 -5.52 -8.89
C HIS A 111 -16.46 -6.49 -7.73
N LYS A 112 -16.15 -7.78 -7.97
CA LYS A 112 -16.36 -8.88 -7.02
C LYS A 112 -17.78 -8.91 -6.41
N GLY A 113 -18.80 -8.67 -7.25
CA GLY A 113 -20.20 -8.68 -6.84
C GLY A 113 -20.73 -7.37 -6.24
N GLN A 114 -19.90 -6.34 -6.10
CA GLN A 114 -20.33 -5.00 -5.68
C GLN A 114 -20.61 -4.14 -6.92
N LYS A 115 -21.84 -3.62 -7.03
CA LYS A 115 -22.19 -2.62 -8.05
C LYS A 115 -21.47 -1.32 -7.73
N LEU A 116 -20.87 -0.70 -8.75
CA LEU A 116 -20.02 0.48 -8.55
C LEU A 116 -20.71 1.80 -8.90
N LEU A 117 -21.73 1.74 -9.78
CA LEU A 117 -22.39 2.91 -10.34
C LEU A 117 -23.83 3.10 -9.85
N ASP A 118 -24.25 2.38 -8.81
CA ASP A 118 -25.60 2.41 -8.26
C ASP A 118 -25.82 3.51 -7.20
N GLY A 119 -24.76 4.27 -6.87
CA GLY A 119 -24.80 5.33 -5.87
C GLY A 119 -24.40 4.91 -4.46
N SER A 120 -24.14 3.63 -4.21
CA SER A 120 -23.64 3.13 -2.91
C SER A 120 -22.31 3.76 -2.49
N LEU A 121 -21.50 4.19 -3.46
CA LEU A 121 -20.23 4.90 -3.29
C LEU A 121 -20.37 6.44 -3.36
N SER A 122 -21.58 6.99 -3.22
CA SER A 122 -21.78 8.44 -3.13
C SER A 122 -21.39 8.96 -1.75
N ALA A 123 -20.84 10.17 -1.67
CA ALA A 123 -20.55 10.85 -0.41
C ALA A 123 -21.82 11.33 0.32
N SER A 124 -22.97 11.31 -0.36
CA SER A 124 -24.27 11.72 0.19
C SER A 124 -24.99 10.59 0.93
N VAL A 125 -24.51 9.34 0.86
CA VAL A 125 -25.06 8.25 1.67
C VAL A 125 -24.67 8.45 3.13
N LYS A 126 -25.32 7.74 4.06
CA LYS A 126 -25.04 7.93 5.48
C LYS A 126 -23.62 7.46 5.81
N THR A 127 -22.91 8.19 6.68
CA THR A 127 -21.49 7.95 6.95
C THR A 127 -21.23 6.58 7.55
N GLU A 128 -22.17 6.02 8.29
CA GLU A 128 -22.11 4.65 8.83
C GLU A 128 -22.15 3.55 7.75
N THR A 129 -22.59 3.89 6.54
CA THR A 129 -22.63 2.99 5.38
C THR A 129 -21.47 3.20 4.41
N HIS A 130 -20.56 4.13 4.71
CA HIS A 130 -19.39 4.36 3.85
C HIS A 130 -18.50 3.12 3.81
N SER A 131 -17.96 2.87 2.62
CA SER A 131 -16.98 1.82 2.38
C SER A 131 -15.58 2.36 2.63
N TYR A 132 -14.78 1.58 3.37
CA TYR A 132 -13.41 1.94 3.73
C TYR A 132 -12.42 0.89 3.25
N LEU A 133 -11.30 1.36 2.70
CA LEU A 133 -10.14 0.55 2.42
C LEU A 133 -9.16 0.66 3.58
N VAL A 134 -8.80 -0.45 4.22
CA VAL A 134 -7.74 -0.46 5.24
C VAL A 134 -6.40 -0.52 4.53
N VAL A 135 -5.61 0.54 4.64
CA VAL A 135 -4.35 0.76 3.92
C VAL A 135 -3.15 0.92 4.85
N GLY A 136 -3.26 0.46 6.09
CA GLY A 136 -2.19 0.48 7.08
C GLY A 136 -2.27 -0.70 8.05
N ALA A 137 -1.45 -0.66 9.10
CA ALA A 137 -1.24 -1.80 10.00
C ALA A 137 -2.46 -2.17 10.88
N ASN A 138 -3.52 -1.36 10.90
CA ASN A 138 -4.72 -1.62 11.67
C ASN A 138 -5.94 -0.88 11.09
N GLY A 139 -7.09 -1.01 11.76
CA GLY A 139 -8.35 -0.37 11.36
C GLY A 139 -8.60 1.01 11.96
N SER A 140 -7.60 1.76 12.40
CA SER A 140 -7.85 3.13 12.87
C SER A 140 -8.19 4.08 11.70
N PRO A 141 -8.87 5.22 11.95
CA PRO A 141 -9.24 6.16 10.90
C PRO A 141 -8.07 6.65 10.03
N GLU A 142 -6.89 6.82 10.60
CA GLU A 142 -5.68 7.24 9.89
C GLU A 142 -5.12 6.16 8.95
N ASN A 143 -5.45 4.89 9.18
CA ASN A 143 -5.06 3.76 8.34
C ASN A 143 -6.15 3.36 7.34
N ARG A 144 -7.12 4.24 7.09
CA ARG A 144 -8.26 3.97 6.21
C ARG A 144 -8.47 5.06 5.18
N ILE A 145 -8.84 4.64 3.97
CA ILE A 145 -9.35 5.53 2.92
C ILE A 145 -10.85 5.33 2.82
N ASN A 146 -11.60 6.43 2.84
CA ASN A 146 -13.03 6.40 2.62
C ASN A 146 -13.35 6.48 1.11
N LEU A 147 -13.81 5.37 0.54
CA LEU A 147 -14.08 5.27 -0.90
C LEU A 147 -15.24 6.18 -1.33
N ASN A 148 -16.26 6.37 -0.49
CA ASN A 148 -17.38 7.25 -0.78
C ASN A 148 -16.96 8.71 -0.92
N THR A 149 -16.08 9.19 -0.05
CA THR A 149 -15.58 10.57 -0.14
C THR A 149 -14.51 10.74 -1.21
N SER A 150 -13.72 9.71 -1.50
CA SER A 150 -12.68 9.76 -2.52
C SER A 150 -13.27 9.67 -3.93
N LEU A 151 -14.17 8.72 -4.19
CA LEU A 151 -14.79 8.51 -5.50
C LEU A 151 -16.05 9.34 -5.70
N ASN A 152 -16.93 9.41 -4.68
CA ASN A 152 -18.25 10.07 -4.70
C ASN A 152 -19.00 9.79 -6.00
N ILE A 153 -19.30 8.51 -6.22
CA ILE A 153 -20.01 8.07 -7.41
C ILE A 153 -21.50 8.20 -7.11
N PRO A 154 -22.22 9.18 -7.69
CA PRO A 154 -23.68 9.20 -7.60
C PRO A 154 -24.25 8.03 -8.41
N PRO A 155 -25.53 7.66 -8.22
CA PRO A 155 -26.18 6.70 -9.09
C PRO A 155 -26.11 7.18 -10.55
N ILE A 156 -25.60 6.35 -11.44
CA ILE A 156 -25.47 6.63 -12.88
C ILE A 156 -26.56 5.88 -13.63
N THR A 157 -27.61 6.60 -14.00
CA THR A 157 -28.71 6.09 -14.82
C THR A 157 -29.19 7.22 -15.73
N SER A 158 -29.91 6.88 -16.79
CA SER A 158 -30.59 7.83 -17.67
C SER A 158 -31.48 8.78 -16.88
N LYS A 159 -32.16 8.28 -15.84
CA LYS A 159 -33.01 9.08 -14.95
C LYS A 159 -32.22 10.04 -14.08
N THR A 160 -31.17 9.57 -13.40
CA THR A 160 -30.38 10.38 -12.45
C THR A 160 -29.50 11.40 -13.16
N LEU A 161 -29.11 11.13 -14.40
CA LEU A 161 -28.44 12.09 -15.29
C LEU A 161 -29.42 13.07 -15.97
N GLY A 162 -30.73 12.93 -15.76
CA GLY A 162 -31.76 13.81 -16.32
C GLY A 162 -32.07 13.59 -17.81
N LEU A 163 -31.63 12.46 -18.38
CA LEU A 163 -31.70 12.15 -19.81
C LEU A 163 -33.04 11.55 -20.25
N GLY A 164 -33.97 11.28 -19.33
CA GLY A 164 -35.26 10.66 -19.64
C GLY A 164 -36.20 11.50 -20.53
N ALA A 165 -35.91 12.79 -20.71
CA ALA A 165 -36.71 13.71 -21.54
C ALA A 165 -36.01 14.12 -22.85
N LEU A 166 -34.91 13.46 -23.24
CA LEU A 166 -34.22 13.75 -24.50
C LEU A 166 -35.16 13.49 -25.68
N SER A 167 -35.37 14.51 -26.53
CA SER A 167 -36.27 14.41 -27.67
C SER A 167 -35.81 15.32 -28.82
N PRO A 168 -35.76 14.80 -30.07
CA PRO A 168 -35.39 15.57 -31.26
C PRO A 168 -36.61 16.18 -31.98
N ARG A 169 -37.70 16.45 -31.24
CA ARG A 169 -38.96 16.92 -31.84
C ARG A 169 -39.13 18.44 -31.81
N SER A 170 -38.34 19.15 -31.02
CA SER A 170 -38.37 20.62 -31.03
C SER A 170 -37.00 21.22 -30.72
N PRO A 171 -36.64 22.36 -31.36
CA PRO A 171 -35.37 23.03 -31.12
C PRO A 171 -35.12 23.37 -29.64
N GLN A 172 -36.19 23.74 -28.93
CA GLN A 172 -36.12 24.07 -27.50
C GLN A 172 -35.81 22.85 -26.63
N LYS A 173 -36.39 21.68 -26.94
CA LYS A 173 -36.13 20.43 -26.20
C LYS A 173 -34.75 19.87 -26.52
N GLU A 174 -34.31 20.01 -27.77
CA GLU A 174 -32.96 19.62 -28.20
C GLU A 174 -31.88 20.46 -27.52
N PHE A 175 -32.04 21.77 -27.48
CA PHE A 175 -31.09 22.66 -26.80
C PHE A 175 -30.98 22.32 -25.31
N LYS A 176 -32.13 22.11 -24.63
CA LYS A 176 -32.15 21.64 -23.24
C LYS A 176 -31.49 20.26 -23.10
N GLY A 177 -31.77 19.34 -24.01
CA GLY A 177 -31.19 18.00 -24.03
C GLY A 177 -29.67 18.03 -24.19
N LEU A 178 -29.15 18.93 -25.04
CA LEU A 178 -27.71 19.14 -25.21
C LEU A 178 -27.07 19.63 -23.91
N MET A 179 -27.67 20.62 -23.23
CA MET A 179 -27.17 21.08 -21.93
C MET A 179 -27.15 19.96 -20.87
N VAL A 180 -28.18 19.12 -20.83
CA VAL A 180 -28.23 17.96 -19.92
C VAL A 180 -27.14 16.94 -20.26
N LEU A 181 -26.90 16.67 -21.55
CA LEU A 181 -25.83 15.78 -22.00
C LEU A 181 -24.43 16.32 -21.66
N GLU A 182 -24.19 17.62 -21.80
CA GLU A 182 -22.93 18.25 -21.38
C GLU A 182 -22.72 18.13 -19.87
N ASN A 183 -23.78 18.35 -19.08
CA ASN A 183 -23.72 18.15 -17.63
C ASN A 183 -23.43 16.69 -17.26
N ALA A 184 -24.05 15.73 -17.94
CA ALA A 184 -23.79 14.31 -17.74
C ALA A 184 -22.33 13.95 -18.09
N LEU A 185 -21.82 14.40 -19.24
CA LEU A 185 -20.41 14.24 -19.61
C LEU A 185 -19.46 14.86 -18.57
N ALA A 186 -19.79 16.04 -18.05
CA ALA A 186 -19.01 16.68 -17.01
C ALA A 186 -19.03 15.90 -15.69
N ILE A 187 -20.12 15.22 -15.34
CA ILE A 187 -20.17 14.30 -14.18
C ILE A 187 -19.22 13.12 -14.42
N ILE A 188 -19.33 12.44 -15.56
CA ILE A 188 -18.49 11.27 -15.88
C ILE A 188 -17.00 11.63 -15.93
N ASN A 189 -16.65 12.77 -16.52
CA ASN A 189 -15.27 13.25 -16.54
C ASN A 189 -14.71 13.54 -15.16
N ARG A 190 -15.52 14.10 -14.24
CA ARG A 190 -15.11 14.27 -12.84
C ARG A 190 -14.89 12.92 -12.16
N LEU A 191 -15.73 11.92 -12.42
CA LEU A 191 -15.54 10.56 -11.86
C LEU A 191 -14.24 9.92 -12.37
N LYS A 192 -13.90 10.08 -13.66
CA LYS A 192 -12.61 9.64 -14.21
C LYS A 192 -11.44 10.30 -13.51
N GLN A 193 -11.47 11.63 -13.37
CA GLN A 193 -10.41 12.39 -12.71
C GLN A 193 -10.22 11.95 -11.25
N ARG A 194 -11.31 11.75 -10.53
CA ARG A 194 -11.27 11.28 -9.13
C ARG A 194 -10.74 9.86 -9.01
N SER A 195 -11.13 8.97 -9.91
CA SER A 195 -10.64 7.60 -9.96
C SER A 195 -9.13 7.56 -10.22
N ALA A 196 -8.64 8.35 -11.18
CA ALA A 196 -7.22 8.48 -11.47
C ALA A 196 -6.42 9.09 -10.30
N ALA A 197 -6.98 10.12 -9.63
CA ALA A 197 -6.36 10.71 -8.46
C ALA A 197 -6.26 9.72 -7.29
N LEU A 198 -7.32 8.93 -7.05
CA LEU A 198 -7.31 7.89 -6.03
C LEU A 198 -6.30 6.78 -6.38
N GLU A 199 -6.23 6.36 -7.64
CA GLU A 199 -5.25 5.37 -8.09
C GLU A 199 -3.81 5.84 -7.85
N ALA A 200 -3.48 7.09 -8.22
CA ALA A 200 -2.16 7.67 -7.96
C ALA A 200 -1.81 7.71 -6.47
N HIS A 201 -2.78 8.07 -5.62
CA HIS A 201 -2.61 8.06 -4.17
C HIS A 201 -2.41 6.64 -3.62
N LEU A 202 -3.16 5.66 -4.13
CA LEU A 202 -2.99 4.24 -3.75
C LEU A 202 -1.61 3.71 -4.15
N GLN A 203 -1.08 4.09 -5.31
CA GLN A 203 0.29 3.75 -5.72
C GLN A 203 1.35 4.37 -4.80
N GLU A 204 1.13 5.60 -4.31
CA GLU A 204 2.01 6.21 -3.31
C GLU A 204 1.99 5.43 -2.00
N ILE A 205 0.79 5.11 -1.50
CA ILE A 205 0.63 4.32 -0.28
C ILE A 205 1.29 2.95 -0.42
N GLN A 206 1.15 2.29 -1.57
CA GLN A 206 1.82 1.01 -1.84
C GLN A 206 3.35 1.11 -1.67
N ARG A 207 3.98 2.16 -2.22
CA ARG A 207 5.43 2.38 -2.08
C ARG A 207 5.82 2.64 -0.61
N ASN A 208 5.00 3.40 0.10
CA ASN A 208 5.22 3.69 1.52
C ASN A 208 5.09 2.43 2.39
N LEU A 209 4.09 1.58 2.11
CA LEU A 209 3.89 0.29 2.78
C LEU A 209 5.06 -0.68 2.52
N ALA A 210 5.53 -0.77 1.28
CA ALA A 210 6.69 -1.60 0.94
C ALA A 210 7.95 -1.16 1.73
N THR A 211 8.19 0.15 1.80
CA THR A 211 9.29 0.72 2.60
C THR A 211 9.11 0.41 4.10
N ALA A 212 7.88 0.51 4.62
CA ALA A 212 7.59 0.18 6.02
C ALA A 212 7.85 -1.30 6.32
N ILE A 213 7.47 -2.21 5.42
CA ILE A 213 7.74 -3.65 5.54
C ILE A 213 9.25 -3.94 5.56
N GLU A 214 10.02 -3.34 4.65
CA GLU A 214 11.48 -3.45 4.63
C GLU A 214 12.11 -2.98 5.94
N ASN A 215 11.68 -1.82 6.46
CA ASN A 215 12.13 -1.30 7.74
C ASN A 215 11.78 -2.24 8.91
N HIS A 216 10.59 -2.84 8.90
CA HIS A 216 10.20 -3.83 9.90
C HIS A 216 11.04 -5.12 9.80
N HIS A 217 11.38 -5.59 8.60
CA HIS A 217 12.29 -6.73 8.42
C HIS A 217 13.71 -6.43 8.95
N ALA A 218 14.22 -5.23 8.68
CA ALA A 218 15.51 -4.78 9.21
C ALA A 218 15.49 -4.72 10.75
N ALA A 219 14.43 -4.17 11.33
CA ALA A 219 14.26 -4.12 12.78
C ALA A 219 14.16 -5.51 13.42
N ASN A 220 13.44 -6.44 12.80
CA ASN A 220 13.26 -7.81 13.31
C ASN A 220 14.52 -8.67 13.19
N SER A 221 15.37 -8.44 12.19
CA SER A 221 16.60 -9.21 11.98
C SER A 221 17.78 -8.74 12.85
N ALA A 222 17.82 -7.45 13.23
CA ALA A 222 18.93 -6.88 13.98
C ALA A 222 19.28 -7.64 15.29
N PRO A 223 18.33 -7.99 16.18
CA PRO A 223 18.64 -8.73 17.41
C PRO A 223 19.32 -10.09 17.17
N GLY A 224 18.89 -10.82 16.14
CA GLY A 224 19.48 -12.11 15.75
C GLY A 224 20.92 -11.96 15.29
N SER A 225 21.20 -10.98 14.42
CA SER A 225 22.54 -10.66 13.96
C SER A 225 23.48 -10.28 15.12
N TYR A 226 23.00 -9.47 16.07
CA TYR A 226 23.78 -9.16 17.28
C TYR A 226 24.02 -10.40 18.15
N GLY A 227 23.03 -11.29 18.27
CA GLY A 227 23.16 -12.56 18.98
C GLY A 227 24.25 -13.45 18.38
N GLN A 228 24.23 -13.64 17.06
CA GLN A 228 25.23 -14.44 16.36
C GLN A 228 26.64 -13.85 16.49
N ALA A 229 26.78 -12.52 16.37
CA ALA A 229 28.05 -11.85 16.57
C ALA A 229 28.60 -12.06 18.00
N ARG A 230 27.74 -11.99 19.03
CA ARG A 230 28.13 -12.27 20.42
C ARG A 230 28.61 -13.70 20.61
N GLU A 231 27.89 -14.69 20.06
CA GLU A 231 28.28 -16.10 20.18
C GLU A 231 29.59 -16.41 19.44
N PHE A 232 29.80 -15.80 18.27
CA PHE A 232 31.08 -15.90 17.56
C PHE A 232 32.26 -15.37 18.41
N LEU A 233 32.11 -14.17 18.99
CA LEU A 233 33.13 -13.57 19.85
C LEU A 233 33.39 -14.43 21.10
N ARG A 234 32.34 -15.02 21.67
CA ARG A 234 32.45 -15.95 22.81
C ARG A 234 33.22 -17.20 22.44
N ALA A 235 32.91 -17.81 21.31
CA ALA A 235 33.61 -19.00 20.81
C ALA A 235 35.09 -18.71 20.53
N ALA A 236 35.39 -17.58 19.89
CA ALA A 236 36.77 -17.13 19.65
C ALA A 236 37.54 -16.93 20.97
N SER A 237 36.92 -16.25 21.96
CA SER A 237 37.52 -16.06 23.30
C SER A 237 37.81 -17.40 23.98
N ASN A 238 36.88 -18.35 23.92
CA ASN A 238 37.05 -19.68 24.49
C ASN A 238 38.18 -20.47 23.80
N LEU A 239 38.30 -20.36 22.47
CA LEU A 239 39.38 -20.98 21.72
C LEU A 239 40.73 -20.40 22.13
N ILE A 240 40.86 -19.08 22.22
CA ILE A 240 42.09 -18.40 22.69
C ILE A 240 42.47 -18.87 24.09
N LYS A 241 41.50 -18.92 25.02
CA LYS A 241 41.72 -19.44 26.39
C LYS A 241 42.22 -20.89 26.38
N LYS A 242 41.66 -21.76 25.54
CA LYS A 242 42.07 -23.16 25.40
C LYS A 242 43.50 -23.28 24.85
N THR A 243 43.83 -22.54 23.80
CA THR A 243 45.18 -22.52 23.21
C THR A 243 46.22 -22.04 24.21
N ASN A 244 45.94 -20.96 24.95
CA ASN A 244 46.83 -20.46 26.00
C ASN A 244 47.03 -21.48 27.13
N LYS A 245 45.97 -22.19 27.54
CA LYS A 245 46.07 -23.27 28.53
C LYS A 245 46.95 -24.42 28.02
N ASN A 246 46.81 -24.79 26.75
CA ASN A 246 47.62 -25.84 26.13
C ASN A 246 49.09 -25.42 26.01
N ASN A 247 49.38 -24.19 25.60
CA ASN A 247 50.75 -23.68 25.54
C ASN A 247 51.41 -23.64 26.92
N LYS A 248 50.70 -23.18 27.96
CA LYS A 248 51.21 -23.21 29.34
C LYS A 248 51.53 -24.65 29.79
N LYS A 249 50.66 -25.61 29.48
CA LYS A 249 50.92 -27.04 29.76
C LYS A 249 52.14 -27.56 29.01
N ALA A 250 52.29 -27.25 27.72
CA ALA A 250 53.44 -27.65 26.92
C ALA A 250 54.75 -27.06 27.47
N SER A 251 54.77 -25.77 27.83
CA SER A 251 55.93 -25.15 28.48
C SER A 251 56.25 -25.81 29.83
N SER A 252 55.24 -26.14 30.65
CA SER A 252 55.46 -26.84 31.92
C SER A 252 55.94 -28.28 31.78
N LEU A 253 55.73 -28.93 30.62
CA LEU A 253 56.25 -30.26 30.31
C LEU A 253 57.71 -30.21 29.79
N LEU A 254 58.10 -29.10 29.15
CA LEU A 254 59.47 -28.88 28.66
C LEU A 254 60.44 -28.44 29.76
N LEU A 255 59.97 -27.67 30.74
CA LEU A 255 60.78 -27.22 31.89
C LEU A 255 61.44 -28.35 32.71
N PRO A 256 60.73 -29.43 33.13
CA PRO A 256 61.35 -30.51 33.89
C PRO A 256 62.35 -31.33 33.06
N HIS A 257 62.24 -31.31 31.73
CA HIS A 257 63.22 -31.98 30.86
C HIS A 257 64.55 -31.23 30.80
N ASN A 258 64.49 -29.89 30.75
CA ASN A 258 65.69 -29.05 30.77
C ASN A 258 66.38 -29.07 32.13
N GLU A 259 65.65 -29.09 33.25
CA GLU A 259 66.28 -29.22 34.58
C GLU A 259 66.95 -30.59 34.77
N MET A 260 66.41 -31.66 34.19
CA MET A 260 67.04 -33.00 34.25
C MET A 260 68.30 -33.09 33.36
N CYS A 261 68.30 -32.46 32.18
CA CYS A 261 69.49 -32.36 31.33
C CYS A 261 70.58 -31.47 31.96
N ASP A 262 70.21 -30.36 32.60
CA ASP A 262 71.16 -29.43 33.22
C ASP A 262 71.77 -29.99 34.52
N LYS A 263 71.07 -30.91 35.20
CA LYS A 263 71.64 -31.73 36.29
C LYS A 263 72.63 -32.76 35.77
N ASN A 264 72.30 -33.48 34.69
CA ASN A 264 73.19 -34.49 34.11
C ASN A 264 74.46 -33.88 33.47
N ILE A 265 74.42 -32.63 33.03
CA ILE A 265 75.60 -31.89 32.54
C ILE A 265 76.45 -31.37 33.72
N ARG A 266 75.84 -31.05 34.87
CA ARG A 266 76.56 -30.71 36.11
C ARG A 266 77.17 -31.91 36.83
N GLU A 267 76.60 -33.10 36.67
CA GLU A 267 77.10 -34.37 37.22
C GLU A 267 77.98 -35.15 36.23
N GLY A 268 78.64 -34.44 35.29
CA GLY A 268 79.88 -34.90 34.65
C GLY A 268 81.06 -34.92 35.64
N LYS A 269 80.83 -35.54 36.80
CA LYS A 269 81.75 -35.96 37.87
C LYS A 269 80.95 -36.69 38.94
#